data_AF-A0A8S1REF8-F1
#
_entry.id   AF-A0A8S1REF8-F1
#
_cell.length_a   1.000
_cell.length_b   1.000
_cell.length_c   1.000
_cell.angle_alpha   90.00
_cell.angle_beta   90.00
_cell.angle_gamma   90.00
#
_symmetry.space_group_name_H-M   'P 1'
#
loop_
_entity.id
_entity.type
_entity.pdbx_description
1 polymer ?
#
loop_
_entity_poly.entity_id
_entity_poly.type
_entity_poly.pdbx_seq_one_letter_code
_entity_poly.pdbx_strand_id
1 'polypeptide(L)'
;MKNFATNPKNIGGMKILNDNMFLHHKALIDVKPAIKIKPPRPHVNNIKKVNPQQPKEIDLPMYKNKKEFDQVIKTFQTVIGMKKGRIDSDAPMTMEFRRNISGNATKKERFERDQHILNLQSQYRRIASAGSMQERKKNSNDPIAHPPRFFRREGETVANIQIDKLLHHFTKEQRMLEETPNSELSQKIEELNKKKVQLTKTNKPRAQSAKPKIQKSESSNRMKTRNADEITTEVKDVPKVSSNTEEDIELLRQMLIRIIFQHKIFKTQDLETLFARVLNQNQQIDLIRAEILFEMIREQLKSQ
;
A
#
# COMPACT_ATOMS: atom_id res chain seq x y z
N MET A 1 25.94 -17.09 2.33
CA MET A 1 24.66 -16.65 2.91
C MET A 1 24.41 -15.21 2.46
N LYS A 2 23.25 -14.88 1.92
CA LYS A 2 22.94 -13.49 1.54
C LYS A 2 22.58 -12.73 2.81
N ASN A 3 23.39 -11.74 3.18
CA ASN A 3 23.10 -10.86 4.31
C ASN A 3 21.79 -10.12 4.01
N PHE A 4 20.74 -10.42 4.77
CA PHE A 4 19.52 -9.62 4.72
C PHE A 4 19.88 -8.24 5.25
N ALA A 5 19.88 -7.24 4.36
CA ALA A 5 19.99 -5.85 4.77
C ALA A 5 18.80 -5.55 5.69
N THR A 6 19.06 -5.46 6.99
CA THR A 6 18.03 -5.13 7.96
C THR A 6 17.52 -3.74 7.66
N ASN A 7 16.22 -3.65 7.36
CA ASN A 7 15.56 -2.37 7.14
C ASN A 7 15.67 -1.54 8.43
N PRO A 8 16.35 -0.38 8.42
CA PRO A 8 16.58 0.41 9.63
C PRO A 8 15.26 0.85 10.29
N LYS A 9 14.17 0.93 9.52
CA LYS A 9 12.81 1.19 10.01
C LYS A 9 12.31 0.16 11.04
N ASN A 10 12.85 -1.06 11.02
CA ASN A 10 12.46 -2.12 11.93
C ASN A 10 13.34 -2.18 13.20
N ILE A 11 14.46 -1.45 13.25
CA ILE A 11 15.43 -1.55 14.35
C ILE A 11 15.40 -0.32 15.26
N GLY A 12 15.25 0.89 14.73
CA GLY A 12 15.44 2.11 15.54
C GLY A 12 14.22 2.61 16.32
N GLY A 13 13.17 1.81 16.45
CA GLY A 13 12.02 2.10 17.31
C GLY A 13 11.41 3.50 17.13
N MET A 14 11.00 4.12 18.24
CA MET A 14 10.29 5.41 18.25
C MET A 14 11.13 6.58 17.71
N LYS A 15 12.47 6.51 17.86
CA LYS A 15 13.37 7.58 17.42
C LYS A 15 13.35 7.75 15.90
N ILE A 16 13.43 6.65 15.14
CA ILE A 16 13.37 6.69 13.67
C ILE A 16 11.99 7.14 13.19
N LEU A 17 10.92 6.81 13.91
CA LEU A 17 9.57 7.29 13.61
C LEU A 17 9.50 8.82 13.74
N ASN A 18 10.01 9.37 14.84
CA ASN A 18 10.04 10.81 15.08
C ASN A 18 10.91 11.54 14.04
N ASP A 19 12.08 10.99 13.71
CA ASP A 19 12.96 11.56 12.69
C ASP A 19 12.28 11.58 11.31
N ASN A 20 11.58 10.51 10.94
CA ASN A 20 10.79 10.47 9.69
C ASN A 20 9.62 11.45 9.70
N MET A 21 8.93 11.61 10.84
CA MET A 21 7.87 12.59 11.00
C MET A 21 8.40 14.02 10.84
N PHE A 22 9.54 14.31 11.45
CA PHE A 22 10.21 15.61 11.35
C PHE A 22 10.62 15.92 9.91
N LEU A 23 11.27 14.96 9.22
CA LEU A 23 11.66 15.11 7.81
C LEU A 23 10.46 15.32 6.89
N HIS A 24 9.36 14.61 7.13
CA HIS A 24 8.12 14.79 6.37
C HIS A 24 7.53 16.19 6.58
N HIS A 25 7.48 16.68 7.82
CA HIS A 25 7.00 18.02 8.13
C HIS A 25 7.87 19.10 7.49
N LYS A 26 9.19 18.94 7.55
CA LYS A 26 10.13 19.83 6.86
C LYS A 26 9.90 19.84 5.35
N ALA A 27 9.70 18.67 4.74
CA ALA A 27 9.38 18.58 3.32
C ALA A 27 8.08 19.31 2.97
N LEU A 28 7.03 19.21 3.78
CA LEU A 28 5.78 19.94 3.54
C LEU A 28 5.94 21.46 3.61
N ILE A 29 6.81 21.97 4.49
CA ILE A 29 7.15 23.39 4.55
C ILE A 29 7.93 23.82 3.30
N ASP A 30 8.88 22.99 2.86
CA ASP A 30 9.76 23.29 1.73
C ASP A 30 9.14 22.97 0.35
N VAL A 31 7.94 22.36 0.30
CA VAL A 31 7.24 22.10 -0.96
C VAL A 31 6.95 23.43 -1.63
N LYS A 32 7.61 23.66 -2.77
CA LYS A 32 7.31 24.78 -3.67
C LYS A 32 5.80 24.74 -3.96
N PRO A 33 5.07 25.85 -3.80
CA PRO A 33 3.64 25.86 -4.08
C PRO A 33 3.40 25.33 -5.49
N ALA A 34 2.63 24.24 -5.60
CA ALA A 34 2.39 23.52 -6.85
C ALA A 34 1.77 24.43 -7.92
N ILE A 35 1.15 25.53 -7.49
CA ILE A 35 0.58 26.55 -8.34
C ILE A 35 1.31 27.86 -8.05
N LYS A 36 2.21 28.26 -8.95
CA LYS A 36 2.67 29.65 -9.01
C LYS A 36 1.47 30.50 -9.43
N ILE A 37 0.69 30.99 -8.47
CA ILE A 37 -0.39 31.95 -8.73
C ILE A 37 0.29 33.24 -9.20
N LYS A 38 0.48 33.37 -10.52
CA LYS A 38 0.84 34.66 -11.11
C LYS A 38 -0.34 35.59 -10.89
N PRO A 39 -0.12 36.87 -10.54
CA PRO A 39 -1.22 37.82 -10.51
C PRO A 39 -1.93 37.81 -11.87
N PRO A 40 -3.27 37.97 -11.89
CA PRO A 40 -4.02 38.01 -13.14
C PRO A 40 -3.41 39.07 -14.05
N ARG A 41 -3.27 38.73 -15.34
CA ARG A 41 -2.78 39.69 -16.33
C ARG A 41 -3.67 40.94 -16.28
N PRO A 42 -3.11 42.16 -16.32
CA PRO A 42 -3.92 43.36 -16.36
C PRO A 42 -4.86 43.29 -17.57
N HIS A 43 -6.11 43.69 -17.35
CA HIS A 43 -7.12 43.74 -18.41
C HIS A 43 -6.62 44.61 -19.57
N VAL A 44 -6.91 44.22 -20.82
CA VAL A 44 -6.41 44.85 -22.06
C VAL A 44 -6.64 46.37 -22.07
N ASN A 45 -7.69 46.83 -21.41
CA ASN A 45 -8.07 48.24 -21.31
C ASN A 45 -7.11 49.12 -20.48
N ASN A 46 -6.26 48.52 -19.63
CA ASN A 46 -5.27 49.24 -18.81
C ASN A 46 -3.87 49.27 -19.43
N ILE A 47 -3.69 48.72 -20.63
CA ILE A 47 -2.46 48.91 -21.39
C ILE A 47 -2.48 50.36 -21.88
N LYS A 48 -1.83 51.26 -21.12
CA LYS A 48 -1.60 52.63 -21.54
C LYS A 48 -1.09 52.61 -22.97
N LYS A 49 -1.84 53.23 -23.89
CA LYS A 49 -1.47 53.41 -25.29
C LYS A 49 -0.03 53.92 -25.32
N VAL A 50 0.90 53.06 -25.74
CA VAL A 50 2.31 53.43 -25.84
C VAL A 50 2.40 54.44 -26.98
N ASN A 51 2.90 55.64 -26.68
CA ASN A 51 3.09 56.70 -27.68
C ASN A 51 3.91 56.15 -28.86
N PRO A 52 3.39 56.20 -30.11
CA PRO A 52 4.03 55.58 -31.27
C PRO A 52 5.31 56.29 -31.75
N GLN A 53 5.70 57.40 -31.13
CA GLN A 53 6.78 58.28 -31.63
C GLN A 53 8.12 58.11 -30.92
N GLN A 54 8.25 57.19 -29.97
CA GLN A 54 9.55 56.85 -29.40
C GLN A 54 9.83 55.35 -29.61
N PRO A 55 10.76 54.97 -30.52
CA PRO A 55 11.26 53.61 -30.55
C PRO A 55 11.99 53.40 -29.22
N LYS A 56 11.34 52.69 -28.30
CA LYS A 56 12.05 52.15 -27.14
C LYS A 56 13.06 51.16 -27.71
N GLU A 57 14.35 51.42 -27.52
CA GLU A 57 15.32 50.32 -27.44
C GLU A 57 14.84 49.44 -26.30
N ILE A 58 14.06 48.43 -26.66
CA ILE A 58 13.59 47.44 -25.70
C ILE A 58 14.83 46.58 -25.45
N ASP A 59 15.58 46.92 -24.40
CA ASP A 59 16.46 45.98 -23.72
C ASP A 59 15.56 44.86 -23.16
N LEU A 60 15.15 43.96 -24.04
CA LEU A 60 14.49 42.72 -23.68
C LEU A 60 15.55 41.82 -23.05
N PRO A 61 15.50 41.52 -21.74
CA PRO A 61 16.32 40.46 -21.15
C PRO A 61 15.98 39.05 -21.69
N MET A 62 15.14 38.94 -22.73
CA MET A 62 14.59 37.68 -23.24
C MET A 62 15.54 36.82 -24.08
N TYR A 63 16.71 37.32 -24.49
CA TYR A 63 17.59 36.57 -25.41
C TYR A 63 18.93 36.12 -24.81
N LYS A 64 19.01 35.91 -23.50
CA LYS A 64 20.19 35.27 -22.89
C LYS A 64 20.30 33.77 -23.19
N ASN A 65 19.20 33.10 -23.56
CA ASN A 65 19.18 31.70 -23.99
C ASN A 65 19.14 31.56 -25.52
N LYS A 66 20.14 32.09 -26.24
CA LYS A 66 20.25 31.91 -27.70
C LYS A 66 20.16 30.42 -28.11
N LYS A 67 20.66 29.52 -27.27
CA LYS A 67 20.63 28.06 -27.49
C LYS A 67 19.22 27.45 -27.58
N GLU A 68 18.23 27.99 -26.89
CA GLU A 68 16.85 27.45 -26.95
C GLU A 68 16.15 27.80 -28.27
N PHE A 69 16.57 28.89 -28.92
CA PHE A 69 15.96 29.37 -30.15
C PHE A 69 16.83 29.17 -31.40
N ASP A 70 18.04 28.62 -31.25
CA ASP A 70 18.91 28.29 -32.38
C ASP A 70 18.20 27.40 -33.41
N GLN A 71 17.35 26.47 -32.96
CA GLN A 71 16.59 25.61 -33.86
C GLN A 71 15.55 26.41 -34.66
N VAL A 72 14.87 27.36 -34.02
CA VAL A 72 13.85 28.22 -34.64
C VAL A 72 14.49 29.21 -35.61
N ILE A 73 15.64 29.78 -35.26
CA ILE A 73 16.37 30.70 -36.11
C ILE A 73 16.94 29.96 -37.33
N LYS A 74 17.49 28.76 -37.13
CA LYS A 74 17.97 27.92 -38.24
C LYS A 74 16.83 27.55 -39.18
N THR A 75 15.69 27.07 -38.67
CA THR A 75 14.55 26.73 -39.55
C THR A 75 14.04 27.95 -40.31
N PHE A 76 13.99 29.12 -39.67
CA PHE A 76 13.58 30.36 -40.34
C PHE A 76 14.56 30.79 -41.43
N GLN A 77 15.87 30.72 -41.16
CA GLN A 77 16.91 31.01 -42.17
C GLN A 77 16.87 30.00 -43.32
N THR A 78 16.60 28.73 -43.04
CA THR A 78 16.41 27.70 -44.08
C THR A 78 15.22 28.05 -44.97
N VAL A 79 14.09 28.46 -44.39
CA VAL A 79 12.88 28.87 -45.14
C VAL A 79 13.14 30.12 -45.98
N ILE A 80 13.86 31.12 -45.45
CA ILE A 80 14.25 32.32 -46.22
C ILE A 80 15.20 31.97 -47.37
N GLY A 81 16.12 31.03 -47.15
CA GLY A 81 17.09 30.57 -48.16
C GLY A 81 16.45 29.75 -49.30
N MET A 82 15.25 29.21 -49.09
CA MET A 82 14.48 28.50 -50.12
C MET A 82 13.87 29.49 -51.12
N LYS A 83 14.68 29.97 -52.07
CA LYS A 83 14.28 30.96 -53.10
C LYS A 83 13.22 30.50 -54.11
N LYS A 84 12.70 29.27 -54.01
CA LYS A 84 11.61 28.75 -54.85
C LYS A 84 10.74 27.83 -54.01
N GLY A 85 9.43 28.05 -54.03
CA GLY A 85 8.45 27.12 -53.47
C GLY A 85 8.50 25.79 -54.21
N ARG A 86 9.43 24.92 -53.81
CA ARG A 86 9.36 23.49 -54.14
C ARG A 86 8.30 22.88 -53.24
N ILE A 87 7.06 22.95 -53.70
CA ILE A 87 6.09 21.92 -53.37
C ILE A 87 6.51 20.72 -54.24
N ASP A 88 7.55 20.00 -53.80
CA ASP A 88 7.87 18.72 -54.40
C ASP A 88 6.67 17.79 -54.12
N SER A 89 6.18 17.09 -55.13
CA SER A 89 5.02 16.18 -55.01
C SER A 89 5.37 14.87 -54.30
N ASP A 90 6.58 14.78 -53.76
CA ASP A 90 7.05 13.63 -53.02
C ASP A 90 6.24 13.46 -51.73
N ALA A 91 5.94 12.21 -51.39
CA ALA A 91 5.22 11.92 -50.17
C ALA A 91 5.98 12.51 -48.97
N PRO A 92 5.29 13.23 -48.06
CA PRO A 92 5.97 13.88 -46.96
C PRO A 92 6.68 12.82 -46.12
N MET A 93 7.95 13.07 -45.77
CA MET A 93 8.80 12.17 -44.98
C MET A 93 8.12 11.72 -43.67
N THR A 94 7.15 12.48 -43.17
CA THR A 94 6.28 12.14 -42.03
C THR A 94 5.46 10.85 -42.22
N MET A 95 5.24 10.38 -43.45
CA MET A 95 4.58 9.10 -43.74
C MET A 95 5.46 7.89 -43.37
N GLU A 96 6.78 8.00 -43.51
CA GLU A 96 7.71 6.91 -43.16
C GLU A 96 7.87 6.76 -41.64
N PHE A 97 7.73 7.86 -40.88
CA PHE A 97 7.81 7.84 -39.42
C PHE A 97 6.71 7.01 -38.74
N ARG A 98 5.55 6.79 -39.40
CA ARG A 98 4.47 5.94 -38.85
C ARG A 98 4.92 4.50 -38.60
N ARG A 99 5.87 3.97 -39.40
CA ARG A 99 6.36 2.59 -39.24
C ARG A 99 7.28 2.41 -38.02
N ASN A 100 7.94 3.47 -37.55
CA ASN A 100 8.85 3.40 -36.41
C ASN A 100 8.15 3.62 -35.05
N ILE A 101 6.92 4.17 -35.05
CA ILE A 101 6.15 4.40 -33.81
C ILE A 101 5.51 3.11 -33.30
N SER A 102 5.16 2.16 -34.18
CA SER A 102 4.58 0.86 -33.80
C SER A 102 5.56 -0.04 -33.02
N GLY A 103 6.87 0.17 -33.17
CA GLY A 103 7.91 -0.56 -32.44
C GLY A 103 7.90 -0.30 -30.92
N ASN A 104 7.43 0.88 -30.47
CA ASN A 104 7.40 1.21 -29.05
C ASN A 104 6.23 0.53 -28.32
N ALA A 105 5.08 0.37 -28.99
CA ALA A 105 3.95 -0.36 -28.44
C ALA A 105 4.30 -1.84 -28.20
N THR A 106 4.95 -2.48 -29.19
CA THR A 106 5.38 -3.88 -29.08
C THR A 106 6.49 -4.09 -28.06
N LYS A 107 7.40 -3.13 -27.87
CA LYS A 107 8.41 -3.18 -26.79
C LYS A 107 7.78 -3.11 -25.40
N LYS A 108 6.78 -2.25 -25.21
CA LYS A 108 6.05 -2.14 -23.94
C LYS A 108 5.30 -3.44 -23.64
N GLU A 109 4.58 -3.99 -24.62
CA GLU A 109 3.86 -5.25 -24.48
C GLU A 109 4.81 -6.43 -24.17
N ARG A 110 5.95 -6.52 -24.86
CA ARG A 110 6.99 -7.53 -24.54
C ARG A 110 7.50 -7.40 -23.11
N PHE A 111 7.81 -6.19 -22.68
CA PHE A 111 8.26 -5.95 -21.31
C PHE A 111 7.20 -6.36 -20.27
N GLU A 112 5.94 -6.02 -20.50
CA GLU A 112 4.83 -6.42 -19.62
C GLU A 112 4.66 -7.94 -19.58
N ARG A 113 4.77 -8.61 -20.75
CA ARG A 113 4.73 -10.07 -20.85
C ARG A 113 5.89 -10.73 -20.08
N ASP A 114 7.09 -10.22 -20.22
CA ASP A 114 8.29 -10.75 -19.54
C ASP A 114 8.18 -10.57 -18.02
N GLN A 115 7.69 -9.43 -17.55
CA GLN A 115 7.41 -9.19 -16.13
C GLN A 115 6.34 -10.14 -15.59
N HIS A 116 5.28 -10.38 -16.35
CA HIS A 116 4.24 -11.33 -15.99
C HIS A 116 4.79 -12.76 -15.86
N ILE A 117 5.61 -13.21 -16.82
CA ILE A 117 6.25 -14.53 -16.78
C ILE A 117 7.17 -14.66 -15.56
N LEU A 118 7.99 -13.64 -15.27
CA LEU A 118 8.86 -13.63 -14.09
C LEU A 118 8.07 -13.71 -12.78
N ASN A 119 6.93 -13.02 -12.71
CA ASN A 119 6.04 -13.09 -11.55
C ASN A 119 5.44 -14.48 -11.37
N LEU A 120 4.95 -15.11 -12.45
CA LEU A 120 4.47 -16.49 -12.42
C LEU A 120 5.57 -17.45 -11.98
N GLN A 121 6.78 -17.36 -12.54
CA GLN A 121 7.91 -18.19 -12.13
C GLN A 121 8.26 -18.01 -10.64
N SER A 122 8.22 -16.79 -10.12
CA SER A 122 8.41 -16.52 -8.69
C SER A 122 7.31 -17.17 -7.85
N GLN A 123 6.04 -17.11 -8.28
CA GLN A 123 4.94 -17.78 -7.59
C GLN A 123 5.10 -19.30 -7.59
N TYR A 124 5.44 -19.90 -8.74
CA TYR A 124 5.72 -21.34 -8.83
C TYR A 124 6.87 -21.76 -7.92
N ARG A 125 7.95 -20.97 -7.84
CA ARG A 125 9.05 -21.24 -6.89
C ARG A 125 8.58 -21.19 -5.44
N ARG A 126 7.71 -20.24 -5.08
CA ARG A 126 7.13 -20.17 -3.73
C ARG A 126 6.27 -21.38 -3.42
N ILE A 127 5.39 -21.76 -4.33
CA ILE A 127 4.52 -22.95 -4.20
C ILE A 127 5.38 -24.23 -4.11
N ALA A 128 6.42 -24.36 -4.94
CA ALA A 128 7.32 -25.51 -4.87
C ALA A 128 8.14 -25.55 -3.57
N SER A 129 8.48 -24.38 -3.01
CA SER A 129 9.11 -24.29 -1.69
C SER A 129 8.12 -24.43 -0.53
N ALA A 130 6.82 -24.33 -0.82
CA ALA A 130 5.79 -24.40 0.19
C ALA A 130 5.73 -25.82 0.74
N GLY A 131 5.78 -25.95 2.06
CA GLY A 131 5.90 -27.26 2.70
C GLY A 131 7.31 -27.86 2.70
N SER A 132 8.32 -27.12 2.21
CA SER A 132 9.72 -27.48 2.47
C SER A 132 9.98 -27.52 3.98
N MET A 133 10.87 -28.42 4.42
CA MET A 133 11.20 -28.54 5.85
C MET A 133 11.66 -27.22 6.49
N GLN A 134 12.23 -26.30 5.71
CA GLN A 134 12.64 -24.97 6.19
C GLN A 134 11.44 -24.08 6.53
N GLU A 135 10.36 -24.13 5.75
CA GLU A 135 9.14 -23.38 6.04
C GLU A 135 8.38 -24.01 7.20
N ARG A 136 8.29 -25.34 7.20
CA ARG A 136 7.69 -26.12 8.29
C ARG A 136 8.33 -25.83 9.65
N LYS A 137 9.66 -25.67 9.70
CA LYS A 137 10.39 -25.26 10.92
C LYS A 137 10.01 -23.87 11.43
N LYS A 138 9.55 -22.95 10.57
CA LYS A 138 9.08 -21.61 11.00
C LYS A 138 7.73 -21.70 11.70
N ASN A 139 6.87 -22.63 11.28
CA ASN A 139 5.62 -22.88 11.96
C ASN A 139 5.89 -23.67 13.26
N SER A 140 5.79 -22.98 14.40
CA SER A 140 6.01 -23.59 15.71
C SER A 140 4.98 -24.67 16.08
N ASN A 141 3.88 -24.76 15.33
CA ASN A 141 2.80 -25.72 15.52
C ASN A 141 2.77 -26.78 14.40
N ASP A 142 3.86 -27.00 13.66
CA ASP A 142 3.94 -28.12 12.71
C ASP A 142 4.41 -29.40 13.44
N PRO A 143 3.59 -30.47 13.48
CA PRO A 143 3.92 -31.69 14.22
C PRO A 143 5.08 -32.49 13.62
N ILE A 144 5.36 -32.31 12.33
CA ILE A 144 6.46 -33.03 11.68
C ILE A 144 7.78 -32.28 11.86
N ALA A 145 7.76 -30.94 11.89
CA ALA A 145 8.97 -30.16 12.15
C ALA A 145 9.32 -30.07 13.64
N HIS A 146 8.32 -30.05 14.52
CA HIS A 146 8.50 -29.95 15.97
C HIS A 146 7.75 -31.05 16.75
N PRO A 147 8.01 -32.34 16.48
CA PRO A 147 7.30 -33.44 17.14
C PRO A 147 7.30 -33.36 18.67
N PRO A 148 8.41 -32.97 19.36
CA PRO A 148 8.42 -32.87 20.82
C PRO A 148 7.44 -31.86 21.41
N ARG A 149 6.84 -30.96 20.62
CA ARG A 149 5.78 -30.07 21.13
C ARG A 149 4.44 -30.79 21.27
N PHE A 150 4.16 -31.76 20.40
CA PHE A 150 2.89 -32.49 20.38
C PHE A 150 2.86 -33.67 21.34
N PHE A 151 4.03 -34.23 21.65
CA PHE A 151 4.15 -35.30 22.65
C PHE A 151 4.31 -34.78 24.09
N ARG A 152 4.15 -33.48 24.34
CA ARG A 152 4.13 -32.94 25.71
C ARG A 152 2.80 -33.25 26.36
N ARG A 153 2.85 -33.74 27.60
CA ARG A 153 1.65 -33.88 28.42
C ARG A 153 1.09 -32.50 28.73
N GLU A 154 -0.23 -32.35 28.64
CA GLU A 154 -0.91 -31.10 28.98
C GLU A 154 -0.52 -30.67 30.40
N GLY A 155 0.12 -29.51 30.53
CA GLY A 155 0.62 -28.98 31.82
C GLY A 155 2.15 -28.84 31.93
N GLU A 156 2.95 -29.48 31.07
CA GLU A 156 4.41 -29.29 31.05
C GLU A 156 4.80 -28.01 30.29
N THR A 157 4.80 -26.88 31.00
CA THR A 157 5.37 -25.64 30.46
C THR A 157 6.87 -25.79 30.22
N VAL A 158 7.42 -25.11 29.20
CA VAL A 158 8.86 -25.17 28.84
C VAL A 158 9.77 -24.76 30.01
N ALA A 159 9.26 -23.93 30.93
CA ALA A 159 9.94 -23.53 32.15
C ALA A 159 10.16 -24.72 33.11
N ASN A 160 9.20 -25.63 33.23
CA ASN A 160 9.29 -26.77 34.15
C ASN A 160 10.34 -27.81 33.68
N ILE A 161 10.47 -28.02 32.37
CA ILE A 161 11.42 -29.01 31.82
C ILE A 161 12.89 -28.59 32.00
N GLN A 162 13.17 -27.28 32.00
CA GLN A 162 14.53 -26.79 32.29
C GLN A 162 14.87 -26.91 33.78
N ILE A 163 13.88 -26.66 34.65
CA ILE A 163 14.03 -26.77 36.10
C ILE A 163 14.32 -28.22 36.49
N ASP A 164 13.58 -29.21 35.98
CA ASP A 164 13.81 -30.62 36.35
C ASP A 164 15.16 -31.16 35.88
N LYS A 165 15.63 -30.76 34.68
CA LYS A 165 16.97 -31.15 34.21
C LYS A 165 18.09 -30.48 35.01
N LEU A 166 17.89 -29.23 35.44
CA LEU A 166 18.82 -28.53 36.33
C LEU A 166 18.82 -29.14 37.74
N LEU A 167 17.65 -29.50 38.29
CA LEU A 167 17.53 -30.16 39.59
C LEU A 167 18.19 -31.55 39.61
N HIS A 168 18.10 -32.30 38.51
CA HIS A 168 18.75 -33.62 38.42
C HIS A 168 20.28 -33.53 38.32
N HIS A 169 20.82 -32.44 37.76
CA HIS A 169 22.27 -32.19 37.79
C HIS A 169 22.72 -31.64 39.16
N PHE A 170 21.96 -30.75 39.79
CA PHE A 170 22.28 -30.19 41.10
C PHE A 170 22.30 -31.24 42.21
N THR A 171 21.35 -32.18 42.21
CA THR A 171 21.28 -33.25 43.21
C THR A 171 22.43 -34.25 43.12
N LYS A 172 23.05 -34.41 41.94
CA LYS A 172 24.19 -35.31 41.75
C LYS A 172 25.51 -34.69 42.24
N GLU A 173 25.68 -33.38 42.09
CA GLU A 173 26.84 -32.66 42.64
C GLU A 173 26.70 -32.39 44.14
N GLN A 174 25.49 -32.10 44.64
CA GLN A 174 25.27 -31.90 46.08
C GLN A 174 25.43 -33.19 46.89
N ARG A 175 25.04 -34.36 46.34
CA ARG A 175 25.30 -35.66 47.01
C ARG A 175 26.78 -36.02 47.11
N MET A 176 27.66 -35.41 46.31
CA MET A 176 29.12 -35.60 46.41
C MET A 176 29.78 -34.67 47.44
N LEU A 177 29.05 -33.67 47.97
CA LEU A 177 29.58 -32.66 48.89
C LEU A 177 29.06 -32.80 50.32
N GLU A 178 28.03 -33.62 50.57
CA GLU A 178 27.47 -33.85 51.91
C GLU A 178 28.28 -34.82 52.79
N GLU A 179 29.41 -35.36 52.33
CA GLU A 179 30.30 -36.20 53.15
C GLU A 179 31.31 -35.41 54.01
N THR A 180 31.16 -34.09 54.17
CA THR A 180 31.97 -33.32 55.14
C THR A 180 31.13 -32.51 56.12
N PRO A 181 31.38 -32.62 57.45
CA PRO A 181 30.56 -31.96 58.47
C PRO A 181 31.01 -30.51 58.64
N ASN A 182 30.60 -29.61 57.74
CA ASN A 182 30.86 -28.17 57.90
C ASN A 182 29.63 -27.44 58.47
N SER A 183 29.46 -27.58 59.79
CA SER A 183 28.47 -26.90 60.65
C SER A 183 28.56 -25.36 60.63
N GLU A 184 29.66 -24.77 60.16
CA GLU A 184 29.91 -23.34 60.29
C GLU A 184 29.31 -22.49 59.14
N LEU A 185 29.09 -23.09 57.97
CA LEU A 185 28.58 -22.37 56.79
C LEU A 185 27.08 -22.13 56.86
N SER A 186 26.33 -23.07 57.45
CA SER A 186 24.88 -22.93 57.67
C SER A 186 24.53 -21.82 58.65
N GLN A 187 25.35 -21.62 59.70
CA GLN A 187 25.16 -20.53 60.67
C GLN A 187 25.39 -19.15 60.03
N LYS A 188 26.36 -19.05 59.10
CA LYS A 188 26.67 -17.80 58.40
C LYS A 188 25.60 -17.39 57.38
N ILE A 189 24.90 -18.37 56.78
CA ILE A 189 23.79 -18.13 55.85
C ILE A 189 22.53 -17.67 56.59
N GLU A 190 22.25 -18.19 57.78
CA GLU A 190 21.13 -17.72 58.61
C GLU A 190 21.31 -16.29 59.12
N GLU A 191 22.53 -15.89 59.49
CA GLU A 191 22.81 -14.50 59.89
C GLU A 191 22.64 -13.49 58.74
N LEU A 192 23.01 -13.88 57.51
CA LEU A 192 22.84 -13.03 56.34
C LEU A 192 21.38 -12.85 55.94
N ASN A 193 20.54 -13.88 56.15
CA ASN A 193 19.10 -13.79 55.89
C ASN A 193 18.37 -12.94 56.92
N LYS A 194 18.79 -12.95 58.20
CA LYS A 194 18.22 -12.06 59.24
C LYS A 194 18.51 -10.57 58.98
N LYS A 195 19.65 -10.23 58.36
CA LYS A 195 19.99 -8.84 58.01
C LYS A 195 19.23 -8.27 56.81
N LYS A 196 18.71 -9.11 55.89
CA LYS A 196 17.96 -8.63 54.71
C LYS A 196 16.49 -8.26 54.99
N VAL A 197 15.92 -8.66 56.12
CA VAL A 197 14.48 -8.45 56.42
C VAL A 197 14.16 -7.01 56.89
N GLN A 198 15.15 -6.18 57.23
CA GLN A 198 14.90 -4.82 57.76
C GLN A 198 14.96 -3.67 56.74
N LEU A 199 15.29 -3.91 55.46
CA LEU A 199 15.62 -2.84 54.50
C LEU A 199 14.61 -2.57 53.36
N THR A 200 13.42 -3.18 53.36
CA THR A 200 12.44 -2.92 52.29
C THR A 200 11.04 -2.57 52.82
N LYS A 201 10.89 -1.35 53.33
CA LYS A 201 9.60 -0.66 53.42
C LYS A 201 9.71 0.71 52.73
N THR A 202 9.58 0.73 51.41
CA THR A 202 9.26 1.96 50.67
C THR A 202 7.98 1.73 49.87
N ASN A 203 6.90 2.27 50.41
CA ASN A 203 5.61 2.43 49.73
C ASN A 203 5.79 3.20 48.43
N LYS A 204 5.43 2.59 47.30
CA LYS A 204 5.09 3.32 46.07
C LYS A 204 3.61 3.06 45.74
N PRO A 205 2.84 4.11 45.42
CA PRO A 205 1.43 3.97 45.09
C PRO A 205 1.25 3.22 43.78
N ARG A 206 0.33 2.26 43.83
CA ARG A 206 -0.11 1.37 42.75
C ARG A 206 -1.01 2.18 41.80
N ALA A 207 -0.45 2.60 40.66
CA ALA A 207 -1.25 3.14 39.56
C ALA A 207 -2.17 2.04 39.01
N GLN A 208 -3.47 2.32 39.00
CA GLN A 208 -4.50 1.42 38.47
C GLN A 208 -4.32 1.32 36.96
N SER A 209 -4.01 0.11 36.49
CA SER A 209 -3.94 -0.25 35.07
C SER A 209 -5.33 -0.17 34.46
N ALA A 210 -5.54 0.83 33.60
CA ALA A 210 -6.70 0.90 32.72
C ALA A 210 -6.68 -0.29 31.74
N LYS A 211 -7.83 -0.95 31.61
CA LYS A 211 -8.11 -2.05 30.67
C LYS A 211 -7.78 -1.61 29.24
N PRO A 212 -7.02 -2.38 28.44
CA PRO A 212 -6.90 -2.10 27.02
C PRO A 212 -8.23 -2.40 26.32
N LYS A 213 -8.82 -1.36 25.71
CA LYS A 213 -9.89 -1.51 24.71
C LYS A 213 -9.35 -2.35 23.56
N ILE A 214 -9.99 -3.50 23.33
CA ILE A 214 -9.89 -4.27 22.09
C ILE A 214 -10.34 -3.34 20.95
N GLN A 215 -9.38 -2.75 20.25
CA GLN A 215 -9.62 -2.09 18.98
C GLN A 215 -9.53 -3.16 17.89
N LYS A 216 -10.66 -3.34 17.22
CA LYS A 216 -10.83 -4.18 16.03
C LYS A 216 -9.72 -3.87 15.03
N SER A 217 -9.08 -4.94 14.56
CA SER A 217 -8.07 -4.93 13.51
C SER A 217 -8.68 -4.48 12.18
N GLU A 218 -8.65 -3.18 11.89
CA GLU A 218 -8.72 -2.65 10.54
C GLU A 218 -7.32 -2.74 9.93
N SER A 219 -7.04 -3.84 9.24
CA SER A 219 -5.87 -3.92 8.35
C SER A 219 -6.18 -4.81 7.14
N SER A 220 -6.84 -4.21 6.15
CA SER A 220 -6.75 -4.65 4.76
C SER A 220 -6.28 -3.46 3.93
N ASN A 221 -4.99 -3.16 4.02
CA ASN A 221 -4.29 -2.38 2.99
C ASN A 221 -4.02 -3.33 1.82
N ARG A 222 -5.04 -3.52 0.98
CA ARG A 222 -4.91 -4.22 -0.31
C ARG A 222 -4.22 -3.28 -1.29
N MET A 223 -3.08 -3.74 -1.79
CA MET A 223 -2.22 -3.05 -2.74
C MET A 223 -3.00 -2.58 -3.97
N LYS A 224 -2.82 -1.29 -4.31
CA LYS A 224 -3.18 -0.73 -5.61
C LYS A 224 -2.17 -1.23 -6.64
N THR A 225 -2.51 -2.32 -7.34
CA THR A 225 -1.91 -2.65 -8.63
C THR A 225 -2.53 -1.75 -9.68
N ARG A 226 -1.72 -0.87 -10.28
CA ARG A 226 -2.09 -0.14 -11.48
C ARG A 226 -1.72 -1.01 -12.70
N ASN A 227 -2.63 -1.02 -13.67
CA ASN A 227 -2.51 -1.45 -15.06
C ASN A 227 -2.89 -2.92 -15.35
N ALA A 228 -4.18 -3.10 -15.59
CA ALA A 228 -4.62 -3.72 -16.84
C ALA A 228 -5.79 -2.86 -17.36
N ASP A 229 -5.87 -2.66 -18.66
CA ASP A 229 -7.02 -2.06 -19.33
C ASP A 229 -8.22 -2.99 -19.13
N GLU A 230 -8.86 -2.87 -17.98
CA GLU A 230 -10.16 -3.44 -17.69
C GLU A 230 -11.07 -2.23 -17.55
N ILE A 231 -12.05 -2.12 -18.44
CA ILE A 231 -13.17 -1.19 -18.29
C ILE A 231 -13.97 -1.70 -17.07
N THR A 232 -13.40 -1.61 -15.87
CA THR A 232 -14.15 -1.55 -14.64
C THR A 232 -14.76 -0.17 -14.67
N THR A 233 -15.95 -0.04 -15.27
CA THR A 233 -16.77 1.14 -15.09
C THR A 233 -16.91 1.32 -13.58
N GLU A 234 -16.14 2.25 -13.02
CA GLU A 234 -16.26 2.65 -11.63
C GLU A 234 -17.63 3.33 -11.52
N VAL A 235 -18.70 2.53 -11.36
CA VAL A 235 -20.01 3.00 -10.93
C VAL A 235 -19.80 3.53 -9.51
N LYS A 236 -19.52 4.83 -9.40
CA LYS A 236 -19.25 5.51 -8.13
C LYS A 236 -20.53 5.81 -7.36
N ASP A 237 -21.64 5.89 -8.07
CA ASP A 237 -22.89 6.41 -7.54
C ASP A 237 -23.93 5.29 -7.49
N VAL A 238 -23.78 4.37 -6.54
CA VAL A 238 -24.86 3.45 -6.19
C VAL A 238 -25.80 4.20 -5.21
N PRO A 239 -27.11 4.21 -5.47
CA PRO A 239 -28.05 4.94 -4.63
C PRO A 239 -28.24 4.24 -3.28
N LYS A 240 -28.31 5.06 -2.23
CA LYS A 240 -28.61 4.62 -0.87
C LYS A 240 -30.08 4.88 -0.57
N VAL A 241 -30.75 3.84 -0.09
CA VAL A 241 -32.16 3.86 0.27
C VAL A 241 -32.28 3.94 1.79
N SER A 242 -33.27 4.67 2.29
CA SER A 242 -33.40 4.93 3.73
C SER A 242 -34.17 3.83 4.46
N SER A 243 -35.16 3.20 3.82
CA SER A 243 -36.02 2.21 4.45
C SER A 243 -36.17 0.92 3.63
N ASN A 244 -36.67 -0.13 4.29
CA ASN A 244 -36.94 -1.45 3.68
C ASN A 244 -38.43 -1.57 3.28
N THR A 245 -39.04 -0.46 2.85
CA THR A 245 -40.40 -0.44 2.31
C THR A 245 -40.38 -0.89 0.85
N GLU A 246 -41.50 -1.40 0.36
CA GLU A 246 -41.61 -1.92 -1.01
C GLU A 246 -41.44 -0.82 -2.07
N GLU A 247 -41.94 0.39 -1.78
CA GLU A 247 -41.79 1.58 -2.64
C GLU A 247 -40.31 1.97 -2.84
N ASP A 248 -39.55 1.92 -1.75
CA ASP A 248 -38.12 2.21 -1.71
C ASP A 248 -37.30 1.19 -2.54
N ILE A 249 -37.72 -0.08 -2.51
CA ILE A 249 -37.13 -1.17 -3.29
C ILE A 249 -37.43 -0.98 -4.79
N GLU A 250 -38.64 -0.58 -5.15
CA GLU A 250 -39.00 -0.33 -6.55
C GLU A 250 -38.26 0.91 -7.11
N LEU A 251 -38.10 1.95 -6.28
CA LEU A 251 -37.28 3.12 -6.63
C LEU A 251 -35.81 2.73 -6.85
N LEU A 252 -35.25 1.90 -5.96
CA LEU A 252 -33.89 1.37 -6.11
C LEU A 252 -33.73 0.58 -7.41
N ARG A 253 -34.70 -0.27 -7.73
CA ARG A 253 -34.74 -1.05 -8.97
C ARG A 253 -34.69 -0.14 -10.19
N GLN A 254 -35.53 0.90 -10.24
CA GLN A 254 -35.56 1.85 -11.35
C GLN A 254 -34.22 2.61 -11.51
N MET A 255 -33.61 3.02 -10.39
CA MET A 255 -32.31 3.69 -10.44
C MET A 255 -31.19 2.75 -10.90
N LEU A 256 -31.19 1.49 -10.45
CA LEU A 256 -30.20 0.50 -10.87
C LEU A 256 -30.29 0.20 -12.37
N ILE A 257 -31.50 0.14 -12.93
CA ILE A 257 -31.69 -0.02 -14.37
C ILE A 257 -31.07 1.17 -15.12
N ARG A 258 -31.30 2.42 -14.67
CA ARG A 258 -30.67 3.60 -15.29
C ARG A 258 -29.14 3.53 -15.26
N ILE A 259 -28.57 3.10 -14.13
CA ILE A 259 -27.12 2.93 -13.96
C ILE A 259 -26.58 1.86 -14.92
N ILE A 260 -27.27 0.73 -15.03
CA ILE A 260 -26.90 -0.37 -15.93
C ILE A 260 -26.82 0.13 -17.37
N PHE A 261 -27.81 0.90 -17.83
CA PHE A 261 -27.81 1.48 -19.18
C PHE A 261 -26.75 2.57 -19.36
N GLN A 262 -26.64 3.49 -18.41
CA GLN A 262 -25.68 4.59 -18.46
C GLN A 262 -24.23 4.09 -18.55
N HIS A 263 -23.92 3.00 -17.85
CA HIS A 263 -22.59 2.41 -17.84
C HIS A 263 -22.44 1.18 -18.74
N LYS A 264 -23.48 0.82 -19.52
CA LYS A 264 -23.49 -0.32 -20.45
C LYS A 264 -23.08 -1.65 -19.78
N ILE A 265 -23.62 -1.91 -18.59
CA ILE A 265 -23.29 -3.09 -17.77
C ILE A 265 -24.12 -4.29 -18.23
N PHE A 266 -23.62 -5.02 -19.24
CA PHE A 266 -24.32 -6.17 -19.82
C PHE A 266 -23.70 -7.52 -19.47
N LYS A 267 -22.50 -7.54 -18.87
CA LYS A 267 -21.83 -8.78 -18.47
C LYS A 267 -22.35 -9.26 -17.12
N THR A 268 -22.48 -10.58 -16.97
CA THR A 268 -22.88 -11.23 -15.72
C THR A 268 -21.94 -10.89 -14.56
N GLN A 269 -20.63 -10.89 -14.81
CA GLN A 269 -19.62 -10.52 -13.81
C GLN A 269 -19.80 -9.09 -13.31
N ASP A 270 -20.03 -8.14 -14.21
CA ASP A 270 -20.20 -6.73 -13.84
C ASP A 270 -21.51 -6.53 -13.05
N LEU A 271 -22.58 -7.25 -13.38
CA LEU A 271 -23.83 -7.28 -12.61
C LEU A 271 -23.62 -7.84 -11.20
N GLU A 272 -22.81 -8.90 -11.04
CA GLU A 272 -22.46 -9.44 -9.72
C GLU A 272 -21.64 -8.44 -8.90
N THR A 273 -20.74 -7.69 -9.54
CA THR A 273 -20.01 -6.62 -8.83
C THR A 273 -20.93 -5.47 -8.41
N LEU A 274 -21.93 -5.13 -9.24
CA LEU A 274 -22.95 -4.14 -8.89
C LEU A 274 -23.80 -4.64 -7.71
N PHE A 275 -24.20 -5.91 -7.72
CA PHE A 275 -24.92 -6.56 -6.61
C PHE A 275 -24.16 -6.46 -5.29
N ALA A 276 -22.88 -6.85 -5.28
CA ALA A 276 -22.05 -6.74 -4.09
C ALA A 276 -21.93 -5.29 -3.56
N ARG A 277 -21.91 -4.29 -4.46
CA ARG A 277 -21.88 -2.88 -4.06
C ARG A 277 -23.22 -2.42 -3.48
N VAL A 278 -24.34 -2.82 -4.06
CA VAL A 278 -25.68 -2.48 -3.55
C VAL A 278 -25.85 -3.02 -2.13
N LEU A 279 -25.48 -4.27 -1.87
CA LEU A 279 -25.52 -4.86 -0.53
C LEU A 279 -24.62 -4.15 0.48
N ASN A 280 -23.39 -3.78 0.08
CA ASN A 280 -22.47 -3.08 0.96
C ASN A 280 -22.97 -1.68 1.37
N GLN A 281 -23.68 -1.00 0.48
CA GLN A 281 -24.20 0.35 0.75
C GLN A 281 -25.57 0.36 1.43
N ASN A 282 -26.38 -0.67 1.18
CA ASN A 282 -27.75 -0.81 1.69
C ASN A 282 -27.85 -2.00 2.65
N GLN A 283 -27.14 -1.90 3.79
CA GLN A 283 -27.08 -2.95 4.81
C GLN A 283 -28.46 -3.30 5.42
N GLN A 284 -29.44 -2.42 5.26
CA GLN A 284 -30.82 -2.62 5.71
C GLN A 284 -31.66 -3.53 4.80
N ILE A 285 -31.16 -3.92 3.63
CA ILE A 285 -31.87 -4.81 2.69
C ILE A 285 -31.42 -6.25 2.96
N ASP A 286 -32.38 -7.14 3.21
CA ASP A 286 -32.11 -8.56 3.39
C ASP A 286 -31.58 -9.19 2.10
N LEU A 287 -30.67 -10.16 2.24
CA LEU A 287 -30.05 -10.85 1.09
C LEU A 287 -31.10 -11.43 0.13
N ILE A 288 -32.17 -12.03 0.66
CA ILE A 288 -33.26 -12.63 -0.13
C ILE A 288 -33.98 -11.56 -0.97
N ARG A 289 -34.26 -10.39 -0.39
CA ARG A 289 -34.92 -9.28 -1.11
C ARG A 289 -34.02 -8.72 -2.19
N ALA A 290 -32.72 -8.63 -1.92
CA ALA A 290 -31.74 -8.19 -2.90
C ALA A 290 -31.64 -9.19 -4.08
N GLU A 291 -31.68 -10.50 -3.81
CA GLU A 291 -31.70 -11.53 -4.86
C GLU A 291 -32.93 -11.41 -5.76
N ILE A 292 -34.12 -11.29 -5.17
CA ILE A 292 -35.38 -11.09 -5.91
C ILE A 292 -35.31 -9.83 -6.78
N LEU A 293 -34.83 -8.70 -6.23
CA LEU A 293 -34.67 -7.46 -6.98
C LEU A 293 -33.76 -7.64 -8.21
N PHE A 294 -32.65 -8.39 -8.06
CA PHE A 294 -31.73 -8.62 -9.18
C PHE A 294 -32.28 -9.63 -10.19
N GLU A 295 -33.08 -10.61 -9.78
CA GLU A 295 -33.82 -11.47 -10.71
C GLU A 295 -34.81 -10.66 -11.55
N MET A 296 -35.59 -9.76 -10.93
CA MET A 296 -36.52 -8.88 -11.65
C MET A 296 -35.79 -7.99 -12.68
N ILE A 297 -34.60 -7.49 -12.34
CA ILE A 297 -33.76 -6.73 -13.28
C ILE A 297 -33.29 -7.62 -14.43
N ARG A 298 -32.85 -8.87 -14.14
CA ARG A 298 -32.41 -9.82 -15.17
C ARG A 298 -33.55 -10.19 -16.13
N GLU A 299 -34.75 -10.41 -15.63
CA GLU A 299 -35.93 -10.68 -16.45
C GLU A 299 -36.28 -9.50 -17.35
N GLN A 300 -36.25 -8.29 -16.80
CA GLN A 300 -36.52 -7.07 -17.55
C GLN A 300 -35.47 -6.81 -18.65
N LEU A 301 -34.19 -7.11 -18.39
CA LEU A 301 -33.13 -7.01 -19.39
C LEU A 301 -33.22 -8.08 -20.49
N LYS A 302 -33.85 -9.23 -20.24
CA LYS A 302 -34.11 -10.26 -21.27
C LYS A 302 -35.28 -9.91 -22.19
N SER A 303 -36.20 -9.07 -21.71
CA SER A 303 -37.42 -8.68 -22.42
C SER A 303 -37.19 -7.54 -23.43
N GLN A 304 -36.06 -6.84 -23.34
CA GLN A 304 -35.63 -5.79 -24.27
C GLN A 304 -34.66 -6.31 -25.33
#